data_AF-A0A836FWP2-F1
#
_entry.id   AF-A0A836FWP2-F1
#
_cell.length_a   1.000
_cell.length_b   1.000
_cell.length_c   1.000
_cell.angle_alpha   90.00
_cell.angle_beta   90.00
_cell.angle_gamma   90.00
#
_symmetry.space_group_name_H-M   'P 1'
#
loop_
_entity.id
_entity.type
_entity.pdbx_description
1 polymer ?
#
loop_
_entity_poly.entity_id
_entity_poly.type
_entity_poly.pdbx_seq_one_letter_code
_entity_poly.pdbx_strand_id
1 'polypeptide(L)'
;DTTCRDWFRRFKNNDFQLEDKERSGAPTKFQDKELEQLLDEDPSQTLSELGKILQVDESTVSKRLKGLGMIQKQGHWVPYELKPRTTASTAEKKRFFASHRIVTGDEKGINYDNPKRRKSWGKPGHASTSSAKPNIHLLEASSLYLVGSAGCNLL
;
A
#
# COMPACT_ATOMS: atom_id res chain seq x y z
N ASP A 1 45.36 8.47 30.71
CA ASP A 1 44.85 8.42 32.10
C ASP A 1 43.81 9.53 32.35
N THR A 2 42.72 9.55 31.57
CA THR A 2 41.70 10.62 31.61
C THR A 2 40.30 10.10 31.98
N THR A 3 40.01 8.84 31.67
CA THR A 3 38.73 8.18 31.97
C THR A 3 38.42 8.12 33.46
N CYS A 4 39.41 7.75 34.30
CA CYS A 4 39.20 7.67 35.75
C CYS A 4 38.90 9.05 36.38
N ARG A 5 39.60 10.10 35.90
CA ARG A 5 39.35 11.48 36.33
C ARG A 5 37.98 12.02 35.88
N ASP A 6 37.54 11.70 34.66
CA ASP A 6 36.23 12.15 34.14
C ASP A 6 35.07 11.45 34.86
N TRP A 7 35.18 10.15 35.17
CA TRP A 7 34.21 9.44 36.01
C TRP A 7 34.16 10.00 37.43
N PHE A 8 35.31 10.29 38.04
CA PHE A 8 35.35 10.90 39.37
C PHE A 8 34.70 12.29 39.40
N ARG A 9 34.89 13.09 38.32
CA ARG A 9 34.21 14.39 38.17
C ARG A 9 32.69 14.23 38.02
N ARG A 10 32.22 13.22 37.27
CA ARG A 10 30.78 12.90 37.17
C ARG A 10 30.17 12.54 38.53
N PHE A 11 30.83 11.65 39.27
CA PHE A 11 30.36 11.25 40.60
C PHE A 11 30.36 12.40 41.61
N LYS A 12 31.34 13.32 41.54
CA LYS A 12 31.34 14.56 42.33
C LYS A 12 30.14 15.47 42.04
N ASN A 13 29.60 15.40 40.83
CA ASN A 13 28.41 16.14 40.42
C ASN A 13 27.10 15.36 40.66
N ASN A 14 27.14 14.27 41.44
CA ASN A 14 26.02 13.36 41.69
C ASN A 14 25.44 12.69 40.42
N ASP A 15 26.20 12.63 39.31
CA ASP A 15 25.83 11.89 38.10
C ASP A 15 26.34 10.44 38.20
N PHE A 16 25.50 9.55 38.74
CA PHE A 16 25.77 8.12 38.92
C PHE A 16 25.28 7.26 37.75
N GLN A 17 24.82 7.88 36.65
CA GLN A 17 24.39 7.13 35.47
C GLN A 17 25.59 6.45 34.81
N LEU A 18 25.57 5.11 34.83
CA LEU A 18 26.62 4.27 34.22
C LEU A 18 26.41 4.09 32.72
N GLU A 19 25.24 4.45 32.21
CA GLU A 19 24.93 4.38 30.79
C GLU A 19 25.67 5.47 30.01
N ASP A 20 26.12 5.10 28.82
CA ASP A 20 26.68 6.06 27.88
C ASP A 20 25.59 7.06 27.50
N LYS A 21 25.93 8.35 27.57
CA LYS A 21 25.06 9.40 27.06
C LYS A 21 24.87 9.17 25.56
N GLU A 22 23.71 9.60 25.08
CA GLU A 22 23.38 9.50 23.66
C GLU A 22 24.53 10.09 22.84
N ARG A 23 25.15 9.23 22.03
CA ARG A 23 26.29 9.65 21.21
C ARG A 23 25.75 10.52 20.10
N SER A 24 26.43 11.62 19.80
CA SER A 24 26.17 12.40 18.58
C SER A 24 26.37 11.49 17.38
N GLY A 25 25.28 11.00 16.80
CA GLY A 25 25.30 10.16 15.61
C GLY A 25 25.83 10.90 14.38
N ALA A 26 25.93 10.19 13.26
CA ALA A 26 26.27 10.82 11.99
C ALA A 26 25.21 11.90 11.63
N PRO A 27 25.63 13.06 11.09
CA PRO A 27 24.71 14.09 10.67
C PRO A 27 23.75 13.56 9.61
N THR A 28 22.47 13.90 9.75
CA THR A 28 21.42 13.53 8.79
C THR A 28 21.60 14.30 7.48
N LYS A 29 21.59 13.58 6.34
CA LYS A 29 21.82 14.18 5.01
C LYS A 29 20.68 15.06 4.51
N PHE A 30 19.45 14.82 4.95
CA PHE A 30 18.25 15.59 4.64
C PHE A 30 17.29 15.56 5.84
N GLN A 31 16.32 16.47 5.87
CA GLN A 31 15.33 16.55 6.95
C GLN A 31 14.10 15.70 6.62
N ASP A 32 13.49 15.07 7.63
CA ASP A 32 12.29 14.24 7.43
C ASP A 32 11.12 15.04 6.82
N LYS A 33 11.02 16.35 7.13
CA LYS A 33 10.04 17.28 6.54
C LYS A 33 10.16 17.44 5.03
N GLU A 34 11.38 17.39 4.51
CA GLU A 34 11.63 17.52 3.07
C GLU A 34 11.12 16.28 2.33
N LEU A 35 11.31 15.10 2.94
CA LEU A 35 10.76 13.84 2.42
C LEU A 35 9.23 13.81 2.49
N GLU A 36 8.63 14.32 3.58
CA GLU A 36 7.17 14.44 3.71
C GLU A 36 6.57 15.34 2.62
N GLN A 37 7.19 16.49 2.34
CA GLN A 37 6.72 17.41 1.29
C GLN A 37 6.72 16.76 -0.10
N LEU A 38 7.74 15.95 -0.42
CA LEU A 38 7.79 15.24 -1.71
C LEU A 38 6.67 14.19 -1.83
N LEU A 39 6.35 13.51 -0.72
CA LEU A 39 5.26 12.53 -0.68
C LEU A 39 3.87 13.18 -0.72
N ASP A 40 3.72 14.39 -0.18
CA ASP A 40 2.47 15.16 -0.25
C ASP A 40 2.19 15.66 -1.67
N GLU A 41 3.24 16.00 -2.43
CA GLU A 41 3.12 16.40 -3.84
C GLU A 41 2.79 15.21 -4.76
N ASP A 42 3.52 14.10 -4.61
CA ASP A 42 3.24 12.87 -5.35
C ASP A 42 3.50 11.63 -4.46
N PRO A 43 2.45 10.99 -3.92
CA PRO A 43 2.59 9.84 -3.06
C PRO A 43 3.00 8.56 -3.81
N SER A 44 3.08 8.59 -5.14
CA SER A 44 3.38 7.43 -5.98
C SER A 44 4.83 7.33 -6.44
N GLN A 45 5.69 8.27 -6.02
CA GLN A 45 7.11 8.30 -6.38
C GLN A 45 7.88 7.05 -5.98
N THR A 46 8.86 6.69 -6.81
CA THR A 46 9.76 5.56 -6.53
C THR A 46 10.91 5.98 -5.60
N LEU A 47 11.48 5.00 -4.88
CA LEU A 47 12.64 5.25 -4.01
C LEU A 47 13.85 5.81 -4.80
N SER A 48 14.00 5.43 -6.07
CA SER A 48 15.07 5.90 -6.95
C SER A 48 14.89 7.37 -7.32
N GLU A 49 13.66 7.81 -7.61
CA GLU A 49 13.35 9.22 -7.89
C GLU A 49 13.58 10.09 -6.66
N LEU A 50 13.07 9.67 -5.50
CA LEU A 50 13.31 10.35 -4.22
C LEU A 50 14.81 10.46 -3.91
N GLY A 51 15.58 9.39 -4.16
CA GLY A 51 17.03 9.39 -3.98
C GLY A 51 17.74 10.39 -4.90
N LYS A 52 17.29 10.53 -6.16
CA LYS A 52 17.85 11.51 -7.10
C LYS A 52 17.54 12.95 -6.68
N ILE A 53 16.31 13.23 -6.25
CA ILE A 53 15.88 14.57 -5.81
C ILE A 53 16.67 14.97 -4.56
N LEU A 54 16.72 14.09 -3.56
CA LEU A 54 17.40 14.32 -2.28
C LEU A 54 18.93 14.09 -2.34
N GLN A 55 19.47 13.73 -3.50
CA GLN A 55 20.89 13.39 -3.72
C GLN A 55 21.44 12.36 -2.71
N VAL A 56 20.62 11.36 -2.38
CA VAL A 56 20.96 10.27 -1.46
C VAL A 56 20.75 8.91 -2.12
N ASP A 57 21.37 7.89 -1.54
CA ASP A 57 21.16 6.52 -1.97
C ASP A 57 19.73 6.04 -1.62
N GLU A 58 19.21 5.15 -2.46
CA GLU A 58 17.89 4.53 -2.31
C GLU A 58 17.71 3.84 -0.95
N SER A 59 18.76 3.20 -0.43
CA SER A 59 18.73 2.50 0.86
C SER A 59 18.53 3.47 2.02
N THR A 60 19.06 4.70 1.92
CA THR A 60 18.90 5.77 2.91
C THR A 60 17.45 6.25 2.93
N VAL A 61 16.84 6.47 1.76
CA VAL A 61 15.42 6.82 1.64
C VAL A 61 14.54 5.72 2.21
N SER A 62 14.81 4.45 1.86
CA SER A 62 14.06 3.30 2.36
C SER A 62 14.09 3.18 3.89
N LYS A 63 15.27 3.35 4.51
CA LYS A 63 15.42 3.34 5.97
C LYS A 63 14.65 4.48 6.62
N ARG A 64 14.67 5.67 6.02
CA ARG A 64 13.97 6.85 6.53
C ARG A 64 12.46 6.69 6.47
N LEU A 65 11.92 6.24 5.34
CA LEU A 65 10.49 5.93 5.21
C LEU A 65 10.02 4.90 6.23
N LYS A 66 10.82 3.87 6.51
CA LYS A 66 10.52 2.90 7.59
C LYS A 66 10.55 3.53 8.97
N GLY A 67 11.50 4.44 9.24
CA GLY A 67 11.56 5.21 10.48
C GLY A 67 10.33 6.09 10.71
N LEU A 68 9.75 6.61 9.62
CA LEU A 68 8.49 7.37 9.63
C LEU A 68 7.22 6.49 9.68
N GLY A 69 7.36 5.15 9.64
CA GLY A 69 6.23 4.23 9.62
C GLY A 69 5.49 4.17 8.28
N MET A 70 6.09 4.66 7.19
CA MET A 70 5.51 4.63 5.86
C MET A 70 5.61 3.22 5.23
N ILE A 71 4.54 2.78 4.57
CA ILE A 71 4.46 1.48 3.89
C ILE A 71 3.92 1.68 2.49
N GLN A 72 4.59 1.11 1.49
CA GLN A 72 4.12 1.13 0.11
C GLN A 72 2.87 0.24 -0.04
N LYS A 73 1.79 0.83 -0.54
CA LYS A 73 0.53 0.13 -0.83
C LYS A 73 0.26 0.18 -2.32
N GLN A 74 -0.34 -0.87 -2.85
CA GLN A 74 -0.83 -0.85 -4.23
C GLN A 74 -2.09 0.02 -4.31
N GLY A 75 -2.18 0.83 -5.36
CA GLY A 75 -3.37 1.63 -5.66
C GLY A 75 -4.60 0.75 -5.86
N HIS A 76 -5.78 1.31 -5.58
CA HIS A 76 -7.04 0.63 -5.84
C HIS A 76 -7.44 0.79 -7.31
N TRP A 77 -7.92 -0.29 -7.92
CA TRP A 77 -8.46 -0.23 -9.28
C TRP A 77 -9.83 0.43 -9.25
N VAL A 78 -9.97 1.56 -9.94
CA VAL A 78 -11.26 2.23 -10.14
C VAL A 78 -11.83 1.78 -11.49
N PRO A 79 -13.10 1.34 -11.58
CA PRO A 79 -13.67 0.79 -12.81
C PRO A 79 -13.61 1.72 -14.03
N TYR A 80 -13.71 3.04 -13.85
CA TYR A 80 -13.62 4.02 -14.93
C TYR A 80 -13.27 5.41 -14.40
N GLU A 81 -12.64 6.22 -15.25
CA GLU A 81 -12.38 7.64 -14.97
C GLU A 81 -13.68 8.45 -15.06
N LEU A 82 -14.11 9.00 -13.93
CA LEU A 82 -15.35 9.78 -13.84
C LEU A 82 -15.15 11.18 -14.42
N LYS A 83 -15.95 11.54 -15.42
CA LYS A 83 -16.04 12.92 -15.93
C LYS A 83 -16.94 13.76 -15.01
N PRO A 84 -16.72 15.08 -14.85
CA PRO A 84 -17.52 15.93 -13.95
C PRO A 84 -19.03 15.93 -14.23
N ARG A 85 -19.44 15.64 -15.48
CA ARG A 85 -20.85 15.61 -15.88
C ARG A 85 -21.61 14.39 -15.33
N THR A 86 -20.94 13.29 -15.00
CA THR A 86 -21.56 12.07 -14.48
C THR A 86 -21.58 11.99 -12.95
N THR A 87 -20.81 12.81 -12.24
CA THR A 87 -20.80 12.82 -10.77
C THR A 87 -22.08 13.41 -10.19
N ALA A 88 -22.72 14.36 -10.89
CA ALA A 88 -24.01 14.93 -10.51
C ALA A 88 -25.14 13.90 -10.51
N SER A 89 -25.20 13.01 -11.52
CA SER A 89 -26.25 11.99 -11.63
C SER A 89 -26.12 10.86 -10.59
N THR A 90 -24.92 10.59 -10.09
CA THR A 90 -24.68 9.54 -9.08
C THR A 90 -24.95 10.04 -7.65
N ALA A 91 -24.87 11.34 -7.41
CA ALA A 91 -25.05 11.97 -6.09
C ALA A 91 -26.52 12.20 -5.71
N GLU A 92 -27.46 12.16 -6.66
CA GLU A 92 -28.90 12.24 -6.37
C GLU A 92 -29.42 10.91 -5.79
N LYS A 93 -29.06 10.64 -4.52
CA LYS A 93 -29.68 9.58 -3.73
C LYS A 93 -31.14 9.93 -3.46
N LYS A 94 -32.02 9.59 -4.40
CA LYS A 94 -33.46 9.46 -4.10
C LYS A 94 -33.56 8.43 -2.98
N ARG A 95 -34.05 8.84 -1.81
CA ARG A 95 -34.34 7.94 -0.68
C ARG A 95 -35.47 6.99 -1.10
N PHE A 96 -35.13 5.90 -1.77
CA PHE A 96 -36.05 4.82 -2.07
C PHE A 96 -36.22 3.97 -0.80
N PHE A 97 -37.27 4.24 -0.03
CA PHE A 97 -37.65 3.47 1.17
C PHE A 97 -38.21 2.07 0.85
N ALA A 98 -38.02 1.56 -0.37
CA ALA A 98 -38.65 0.34 -0.88
C ALA A 98 -37.65 -0.77 -1.21
N SER A 99 -36.56 -0.92 -0.44
CA SER A 99 -35.55 -1.97 -0.66
C SER A 99 -36.13 -3.38 -0.73
N HIS A 100 -37.30 -3.63 -0.13
CA HIS A 100 -37.95 -4.94 -0.14
C HIS A 100 -38.63 -5.27 -1.48
N ARG A 101 -38.84 -4.29 -2.36
CA ARG A 101 -39.55 -4.42 -3.65
C ARG A 101 -38.65 -4.32 -4.88
N ILE A 102 -37.35 -4.12 -4.70
CA ILE A 102 -36.39 -4.01 -5.81
C ILE A 102 -35.87 -5.41 -6.15
N VAL A 103 -35.97 -5.77 -7.42
CA VAL A 103 -35.26 -6.92 -8.01
C VAL A 103 -34.16 -6.36 -8.89
N THR A 104 -32.92 -6.75 -8.65
CA THR A 104 -31.76 -6.33 -9.45
C THR A 104 -31.27 -7.50 -10.29
N GLY A 105 -30.97 -7.25 -11.56
CA GLY A 105 -30.32 -8.20 -12.46
C GLY A 105 -28.98 -7.65 -12.93
N ASP A 106 -27.98 -8.51 -13.00
CA ASP A 106 -26.68 -8.21 -13.59
C ASP A 106 -26.24 -9.42 -14.42
N GLU A 107 -25.49 -9.15 -15.49
CA GLU A 107 -24.93 -10.20 -16.34
C GLU A 107 -23.43 -10.27 -16.08
N LYS A 108 -22.95 -11.49 -15.83
CA LYS A 108 -21.52 -11.70 -15.64
C LYS A 108 -21.03 -12.83 -16.50
N GLY A 109 -20.01 -12.50 -17.30
CA GLY A 109 -19.20 -13.49 -18.01
C GLY A 109 -18.44 -14.35 -17.02
N ILE A 110 -18.59 -15.67 -17.14
CA ILE A 110 -17.82 -16.67 -16.41
C ILE A 110 -17.01 -17.44 -17.45
N ASN A 111 -15.70 -17.24 -17.43
CA ASN A 111 -14.79 -18.04 -18.25
C ASN A 111 -14.69 -19.46 -17.65
N TYR A 112 -14.85 -20.50 -18.48
CA TYR A 112 -14.71 -21.90 -18.07
C TYR A 112 -13.32 -22.19 -17.48
N ASP A 113 -12.28 -21.65 -18.11
CA ASP A 113 -10.90 -21.77 -17.67
C ASP A 113 -10.43 -20.47 -17.03
N ASN A 114 -10.65 -20.33 -15.72
CA ASN A 114 -10.16 -19.22 -14.92
C ASN A 114 -9.02 -19.65 -13.96
N PRO A 115 -7.84 -20.04 -14.48
CA PRO A 115 -6.72 -20.52 -13.66
C PRO A 115 -6.17 -19.39 -12.78
N LYS A 116 -6.25 -19.56 -11.46
CA LYS A 116 -5.64 -18.65 -10.49
C LYS A 116 -4.15 -18.96 -10.35
N ARG A 117 -3.30 -17.94 -10.43
CA ARG A 117 -1.86 -18.09 -10.11
C ARG A 117 -1.70 -18.56 -8.67
N ARG A 118 -0.96 -19.66 -8.47
CA ARG A 118 -0.66 -20.22 -7.14
C ARG A 118 0.72 -19.76 -6.68
N LYS A 119 0.82 -19.36 -5.41
CA LYS A 119 2.10 -19.07 -4.77
C LYS A 119 2.70 -20.38 -4.25
N SER A 120 3.97 -20.64 -4.54
CA SER A 120 4.71 -21.81 -4.06
C SER A 120 5.84 -21.36 -3.12
N TRP A 121 6.09 -22.13 -2.07
CA TRP A 121 7.28 -21.94 -1.21
C TRP A 121 8.49 -22.60 -1.86
N GLY A 122 9.60 -21.88 -1.95
CA GLY A 122 10.83 -22.36 -2.60
C GLY A 122 12.07 -21.67 -2.07
N LYS A 123 13.24 -22.27 -2.33
CA LYS A 123 14.53 -21.67 -1.98
C LYS A 123 14.79 -20.41 -2.84
N PRO A 124 15.45 -19.36 -2.30
CA PRO A 124 15.85 -18.20 -3.08
C PRO A 124 16.66 -18.60 -4.32
N GLY A 125 16.39 -17.95 -5.46
CA GLY A 125 17.10 -18.21 -6.73
C GLY A 125 16.53 -19.34 -7.60
N HIS A 126 15.60 -20.15 -7.08
CA HIS A 126 14.92 -21.17 -7.89
C HIS A 126 13.64 -20.64 -8.53
N ALA A 127 13.41 -21.02 -9.79
CA ALA A 127 12.19 -20.65 -10.51
C ALA A 127 10.94 -21.29 -9.85
N SER A 128 9.88 -20.50 -9.73
CA SER A 128 8.57 -20.99 -9.28
C SER A 128 7.84 -21.72 -10.41
N THR A 129 6.82 -22.50 -10.05
CA THR A 129 5.96 -23.18 -11.03
C THR A 129 5.25 -22.15 -11.92
N SER A 130 5.42 -22.30 -13.25
CA SER A 130 4.73 -21.46 -14.23
C SER A 130 3.27 -21.91 -14.41
N SER A 131 2.38 -20.97 -14.70
CA SER A 131 0.99 -21.26 -15.09
C SER A 131 0.69 -20.59 -16.42
N ALA A 132 -0.01 -21.29 -17.31
CA ALA A 132 -0.42 -20.74 -18.59
C ALA A 132 -1.31 -19.49 -18.39
N LYS A 133 -1.15 -18.49 -19.27
CA LYS A 133 -2.03 -17.31 -19.26
C LYS A 133 -3.43 -17.73 -19.75
N PRO A 134 -4.51 -17.26 -19.08
CA PRO A 134 -5.85 -17.51 -19.58
C PRO A 134 -6.01 -16.87 -20.96
N ASN A 135 -6.65 -17.59 -21.88
CA ASN A 135 -6.97 -17.08 -23.21
C ASN A 135 -8.29 -16.30 -23.14
N ILE A 136 -8.24 -15.03 -23.52
CA ILE A 136 -9.37 -14.09 -23.51
C ILE A 136 -10.37 -14.33 -24.65
N HIS A 137 -10.08 -15.24 -25.58
CA HIS A 137 -10.94 -15.57 -26.72
C HIS A 137 -11.64 -16.94 -26.59
N LEU A 138 -11.46 -17.65 -25.47
CA LEU A 138 -12.16 -18.91 -25.22
C LEU A 138 -13.62 -18.68 -24.87
N LEU A 139 -14.42 -19.76 -24.95
CA LEU A 139 -15.85 -19.76 -24.68
C LEU A 139 -16.13 -19.13 -23.30
N GLU A 140 -16.95 -18.08 -23.29
CA GLU A 140 -17.52 -17.51 -22.08
C GLU A 140 -18.96 -18.00 -21.94
N ALA A 141 -19.34 -18.40 -20.72
CA ALA A 141 -20.74 -18.58 -20.37
C ALA A 141 -21.25 -17.28 -19.74
N SER A 142 -22.38 -16.78 -20.23
CA SER A 142 -23.10 -15.70 -19.56
C SER A 142 -24.02 -16.30 -18.50
N SER A 143 -23.90 -15.83 -17.26
CA SER A 143 -24.88 -16.12 -16.22
C SER A 143 -25.73 -14.88 -15.97
N LEU A 144 -27.05 -15.03 -16.13
CA LEU A 144 -28.06 -14.04 -15.76
C LEU A 144 -28.67 -14.47 -14.44
N TYR A 145 -28.67 -13.57 -13.46
CA TYR A 145 -29.27 -13.83 -12.16
C TYR A 145 -30.11 -12.63 -11.72
N LEU A 146 -31.29 -12.92 -11.18
CA LEU A 146 -32.17 -11.95 -10.55
C LEU A 146 -32.10 -12.12 -9.04
N VAL A 147 -31.79 -11.04 -8.33
CA VAL A 147 -31.69 -11.03 -6.88
C VAL A 147 -32.77 -10.13 -6.30
N GLY A 148 -33.64 -10.69 -5.47
CA GLY A 148 -34.63 -9.96 -4.68
C GLY A 148 -34.26 -9.94 -3.20
N SER A 149 -34.95 -9.10 -2.41
CA SER A 149 -34.71 -8.96 -0.96
C SER A 149 -34.89 -10.24 -0.14
N ALA A 150 -35.57 -11.26 -0.70
CA ALA A 150 -35.80 -12.56 -0.08
C ALA A 150 -34.83 -13.68 -0.53
N GLY A 151 -33.84 -13.40 -1.39
CA GLY A 151 -32.84 -14.37 -1.86
C GLY A 151 -32.76 -14.53 -3.38
N CYS A 152 -31.69 -15.20 -3.85
CA CYS A 152 -31.45 -15.52 -5.26
C CYS A 152 -32.28 -16.72 -5.69
N ASN A 153 -33.09 -16.57 -6.74
CA ASN A 153 -33.68 -17.71 -7.46
C ASN A 153 -32.92 -17.87 -8.79
N LEU A 154 -32.33 -19.05 -9.01
CA LEU A 154 -31.86 -19.44 -10.34
C LEU A 154 -33.10 -19.75 -11.20
N LEU A 155 -33.16 -19.20 -12.42
CA LEU A 155 -34.09 -19.61 -13.45
C LEU A 155 -33.60 -20.90 -14.12
#